data_AF-A0A8B7C2D1-F1
#
_entry.id   AF-A0A8B7C2D1-F1
#
_cell.length_a   1.000
_cell.length_b   1.000
_cell.length_c   1.000
_cell.angle_alpha   90.00
_cell.angle_beta   90.00
_cell.angle_gamma   90.00
#
_symmetry.space_group_name_H-M   'P 1'
#
loop_
_entity.id
_entity.type
_entity.pdbx_description
1 polymer ?
#
loop_
_entity_poly.entity_id
_entity_poly.type
_entity_poly.pdbx_seq_one_letter_code
_entity_poly.pdbx_strand_id
1 'polypeptide(L)'
;MALPWGTLPLKNKPAASSEGEIHCLRTFVKLVQVKVVRRSLLPLLVSTATLPQGNDSKKDLLQEYLKRSKENKARNDKERLDDYYKRNYKDYFELIEGSARDKKEELLSESERGIRAWLEKNKK
;
A
#
# COMPACT_ATOMS: atom_id res chain seq x y z
N MET A 1 46.43 32.70 -9.27
CA MET A 1 46.96 32.91 -7.91
C MET A 1 46.06 33.94 -7.25
N ALA A 2 45.52 33.86 -6.04
CA ALA A 2 45.47 32.86 -4.98
C ALA A 2 44.25 33.24 -4.10
N LEU A 3 43.54 32.26 -3.55
CA LEU A 3 42.79 32.45 -2.29
C LEU A 3 43.84 32.45 -1.16
N PRO A 4 43.62 33.13 -0.02
CA PRO A 4 43.20 32.33 1.14
C PRO A 4 42.43 33.12 2.20
N TRP A 5 41.28 32.60 2.64
CA TRP A 5 40.79 32.88 3.99
C TRP A 5 40.59 31.54 4.69
N GLY A 6 41.35 31.33 5.76
CA GLY A 6 41.23 30.17 6.63
C GLY A 6 41.75 30.48 8.02
N THR A 7 40.88 30.31 9.03
CA THR A 7 41.18 29.88 10.41
C THR A 7 39.82 29.60 11.08
N LEU A 8 39.34 28.35 11.12
CA LEU A 8 39.54 27.27 12.12
C LEU A 8 38.51 27.29 13.29
N PRO A 9 38.20 26.12 13.89
CA PRO A 9 36.88 25.77 14.43
C PRO A 9 36.80 25.75 15.97
N LEU A 10 35.59 25.71 16.52
CA LEU A 10 35.37 25.33 17.92
C LEU A 10 34.31 24.21 18.03
N LYS A 11 34.78 23.02 18.40
CA LYS A 11 33.99 21.93 18.97
C LYS A 11 33.51 22.35 20.36
N ASN A 12 32.30 21.97 20.78
CA ASN A 12 32.04 21.32 22.07
C ASN A 12 30.61 20.71 22.17
N LYS A 13 30.52 19.70 23.03
CA LYS A 13 29.63 18.52 23.15
C LYS A 13 28.15 18.79 23.61
N PRO A 14 27.28 17.75 23.60
CA PRO A 14 25.82 17.83 23.74
C PRO A 14 25.33 17.66 25.20
N ALA A 15 24.05 18.00 25.43
CA ALA A 15 23.32 17.65 26.65
C ALA A 15 21.98 16.96 26.31
N ALA A 16 21.78 15.81 26.96
CA ALA A 16 20.58 15.01 27.15
C ALA A 16 19.37 15.84 27.66
N SER A 17 18.10 15.43 27.72
CA SER A 17 17.29 14.24 27.40
C SER A 17 15.85 14.67 27.74
N SER A 18 14.85 14.28 26.96
CA SER A 18 13.53 13.91 27.50
C SER A 18 12.70 13.22 26.42
N GLU A 19 12.77 11.90 26.45
CA GLU A 19 11.70 10.92 26.30
C GLU A 19 10.46 11.30 25.47
N GLY A 20 10.29 10.57 24.38
CA GLY A 20 9.10 10.51 23.55
C GLY A 20 9.28 9.46 22.45
N GLU A 21 9.77 8.26 22.82
CA GLU A 21 10.04 7.17 21.88
C GLU A 21 8.73 6.54 21.39
N ILE A 22 8.27 6.96 20.21
CA ILE A 22 7.41 6.11 19.38
C ILE A 22 8.33 5.05 18.79
N HIS A 23 8.27 3.85 19.38
CA HIS A 23 8.92 2.64 18.87
C HIS A 23 8.37 2.32 17.47
N CYS A 24 8.94 2.93 16.43
CA CYS A 24 8.79 2.48 15.05
C CYS A 24 9.48 1.12 14.94
N LEU A 25 8.69 0.05 14.96
CA LEU A 25 9.13 -1.30 14.59
C LEU A 25 9.51 -1.31 13.10
N ARG A 26 10.72 -0.84 12.81
CA ARG A 26 11.37 -0.97 11.52
C ARG A 26 11.93 -2.39 11.44
N THR A 27 11.07 -3.33 11.04
CA THR A 27 11.46 -4.72 10.81
C THR A 27 12.50 -4.75 9.68
N PHE A 28 13.76 -4.96 10.04
CA PHE A 28 14.83 -5.25 9.09
C PHE A 28 14.55 -6.62 8.45
N VAL A 29 14.04 -6.61 7.22
CA VAL A 29 13.99 -7.82 6.39
C VAL A 29 15.42 -8.10 5.90
N LYS A 30 16.10 -9.06 6.53
CA LYS A 30 17.31 -9.65 5.96
C LYS A 30 16.90 -10.51 4.77
N LEU A 31 17.27 -10.08 3.56
CA LEU A 31 17.13 -10.83 2.33
C LEU A 31 18.10 -12.02 2.37
N VAL A 32 17.60 -13.21 2.73
CA VAL A 32 18.33 -14.45 2.52
C VAL A 32 18.13 -14.86 1.06
N GLN A 33 19.20 -14.76 0.26
CA GLN A 33 19.29 -15.33 -1.07
C GLN A 33 19.27 -16.86 -0.96
N VAL A 34 18.08 -17.48 -0.99
CA VAL A 34 17.96 -18.93 -1.09
C VAL A 34 18.11 -19.31 -2.56
N LYS A 35 19.29 -19.84 -2.89
CA LYS A 35 19.63 -20.46 -4.17
C LYS A 35 18.63 -21.59 -4.43
N VAL A 36 17.75 -21.39 -5.41
CA VAL A 36 16.79 -22.41 -5.89
C VAL A 36 17.58 -23.55 -6.53
N VAL A 37 17.72 -24.67 -5.82
CA VAL A 37 18.16 -25.95 -6.38
C VAL A 37 16.96 -26.88 -6.38
N ARG A 38 16.57 -27.25 -7.60
CA ARG A 38 15.53 -28.20 -7.98
C ARG A 38 15.59 -29.48 -7.11
N ARG A 39 14.55 -29.78 -6.34
CA ARG A 39 14.04 -31.14 -6.06
C ARG A 39 12.84 -31.11 -5.11
N SER A 40 11.90 -32.00 -5.41
CA SER A 40 10.69 -32.42 -4.68
C SER A 40 9.57 -31.40 -4.46
N LEU A 41 8.52 -31.59 -5.26
CA LEU A 41 7.13 -31.33 -4.90
C LEU A 41 6.87 -31.82 -3.46
N LEU A 42 6.50 -30.91 -2.55
CA LEU A 42 5.93 -31.30 -1.26
C LEU A 42 4.44 -31.62 -1.50
N PRO A 43 3.99 -32.89 -1.36
CA PRO A 43 2.56 -33.16 -1.35
C PRO A 43 1.98 -32.55 -0.07
N LEU A 44 1.09 -31.57 -0.23
CA LEU A 44 0.30 -31.02 0.86
C LEU A 44 -0.64 -32.12 1.35
N LEU A 45 -0.23 -32.84 2.41
CA LEU A 45 -1.06 -33.81 3.11
C LEU A 45 -2.25 -33.07 3.74
N VAL A 46 -3.41 -33.10 3.09
CA VAL A 46 -4.68 -32.68 3.69
C VAL A 46 -5.03 -33.69 4.78
N SER A 47 -4.68 -33.37 6.02
CA SER A 47 -5.18 -34.10 7.18
C SER A 47 -6.61 -33.66 7.44
N THR A 48 -7.59 -34.54 7.19
CA THR A 48 -8.96 -34.38 7.69
C THR A 48 -8.95 -34.62 9.20
N ALA A 49 -8.64 -33.58 9.97
CA ALA A 49 -8.76 -33.62 11.41
C ALA A 49 -10.25 -33.65 11.79
N THR A 50 -10.71 -34.75 12.38
CA THR A 50 -11.97 -34.81 13.10
C THR A 50 -11.90 -33.81 14.26
N LEU A 51 -12.57 -32.67 14.08
CA LEU A 51 -12.63 -31.61 15.08
C LEU A 51 -13.36 -32.12 16.34
N PRO A 52 -12.82 -31.92 17.55
CA PRO A 52 -13.50 -32.30 18.79
C PRO A 52 -14.83 -31.53 18.91
N GLN A 53 -15.90 -32.24 19.24
CA GLN A 53 -17.31 -31.82 19.27
C GLN A 53 -17.65 -30.76 20.35
N GLY A 54 -16.65 -30.14 21.00
CA GLY A 54 -16.79 -29.12 22.04
C GLY A 54 -16.26 -27.75 21.61
N ASN A 55 -16.74 -27.23 20.48
CA ASN A 55 -16.19 -26.05 19.79
C ASN A 55 -17.25 -25.14 19.16
N ASP A 56 -18.50 -25.22 19.64
CA ASP A 56 -19.64 -24.51 19.04
C ASP A 56 -19.44 -22.98 19.06
N SER A 57 -18.93 -22.41 20.16
CA SER A 57 -18.58 -20.98 20.22
C SER A 57 -17.57 -20.53 19.14
N LYS A 58 -16.59 -21.38 18.79
CA LYS A 58 -15.62 -21.07 17.71
C LYS A 58 -16.28 -21.21 16.33
N LYS A 59 -17.16 -22.18 16.16
CA LYS A 59 -17.94 -22.36 14.93
C LYS A 59 -18.91 -21.21 14.70
N ASP A 60 -19.56 -20.73 15.75
CA ASP A 60 -20.49 -19.59 15.71
C ASP A 60 -19.76 -18.31 15.29
N LEU A 61 -18.61 -18.03 15.89
CA LEU A 61 -17.77 -16.90 15.51
C LEU A 61 -17.29 -16.98 14.05
N LEU A 62 -16.92 -18.16 13.57
CA LEU A 62 -16.59 -18.36 12.16
C LEU A 62 -17.80 -18.12 11.24
N GLN A 63 -18.98 -18.58 11.65
CA GLN A 63 -20.22 -18.36 10.90
C GLN A 63 -20.57 -16.87 10.81
N GLU A 64 -20.37 -16.09 11.87
CA GLU A 64 -20.53 -14.63 11.85
C GLU A 64 -19.57 -13.96 10.87
N TYR A 65 -18.28 -14.35 10.85
CA TYR A 65 -17.32 -13.80 9.89
C TYR A 65 -17.66 -14.16 8.45
N LEU A 66 -18.11 -15.40 8.20
CA LEU A 66 -18.55 -15.82 6.88
C LEU A 66 -19.79 -15.03 6.44
N LYS A 67 -20.75 -14.80 7.34
CA LYS A 67 -21.92 -13.97 7.08
C LYS A 67 -21.50 -12.53 6.74
N ARG A 68 -20.66 -11.91 7.57
CA ARG A 68 -20.13 -10.55 7.33
C ARG A 68 -19.37 -10.45 6.01
N SER A 69 -18.59 -11.47 5.65
CA SER A 69 -17.84 -11.49 4.40
C SER A 69 -18.76 -11.60 3.19
N LYS A 70 -19.85 -12.36 3.27
CA LYS A 70 -20.84 -12.48 2.19
C LYS A 70 -21.63 -11.19 2.02
N GLU A 71 -22.10 -10.59 3.11
CA GLU A 71 -22.87 -9.35 3.11
C GLU A 71 -22.06 -8.16 2.57
N ASN A 72 -20.79 -8.04 2.94
CA ASN A 72 -19.93 -6.93 2.52
C ASN A 72 -19.16 -7.18 1.23
N LYS A 73 -19.32 -8.35 0.59
CA LYS A 73 -18.52 -8.73 -0.59
C LYS A 73 -18.56 -7.66 -1.68
N ALA A 74 -19.76 -7.19 -2.04
CA ALA A 74 -19.93 -6.20 -3.12
C ALA A 74 -19.24 -4.86 -2.79
N ARG A 75 -19.35 -4.38 -1.54
CA ARG A 75 -18.67 -3.15 -1.10
C ARG A 75 -17.16 -3.33 -1.15
N ASN A 76 -16.66 -4.41 -0.56
CA ASN A 76 -15.22 -4.68 -0.50
C ASN A 76 -14.63 -4.89 -1.91
N ASP A 77 -15.34 -5.57 -2.80
CA ASP A 77 -14.91 -5.76 -4.19
C ASP A 77 -14.86 -4.42 -4.93
N LYS A 78 -15.84 -3.53 -4.71
CA LYS A 78 -15.84 -2.17 -5.27
C LYS A 78 -14.64 -1.36 -4.76
N GLU A 79 -14.43 -1.32 -3.45
CA GLU A 79 -13.29 -0.61 -2.84
C GLU A 79 -11.95 -1.13 -3.39
N ARG A 80 -11.80 -2.46 -3.50
CA ARG A 80 -10.62 -3.10 -4.09
C ARG A 80 -10.39 -2.67 -5.55
N LEU A 81 -11.45 -2.56 -6.33
CA LEU A 81 -11.37 -2.11 -7.72
C LEU A 81 -11.05 -0.62 -7.82
N ASP A 82 -11.73 0.22 -7.03
CA ASP A 82 -11.49 1.66 -7.00
C ASP A 82 -10.03 1.97 -6.61
N ASP A 83 -9.48 1.29 -5.60
CA ASP A 83 -8.08 1.39 -5.21
C ASP A 83 -7.12 0.92 -6.29
N TYR A 84 -7.46 -0.19 -6.97
CA TYR A 84 -6.67 -0.69 -8.09
C TYR A 84 -6.64 0.35 -9.23
N TYR A 85 -7.77 0.92 -9.62
CA TYR A 85 -7.81 1.92 -10.67
C TYR A 85 -7.04 3.18 -10.25
N LYS A 86 -7.21 3.62 -9.02
CA LYS A 86 -6.52 4.78 -8.45
C LYS A 86 -5.00 4.63 -8.49
N ARG A 87 -4.47 3.47 -8.11
CA ARG A 87 -3.01 3.26 -8.08
C ARG A 87 -2.41 3.06 -9.47
N ASN A 88 -3.14 2.39 -10.37
CA ASN A 88 -2.56 1.97 -11.65
C ASN A 88 -2.81 2.94 -12.80
N TYR A 89 -3.90 3.71 -12.78
CA TYR A 89 -4.29 4.56 -13.91
C TYR A 89 -4.12 6.05 -13.67
N LYS A 90 -3.79 6.46 -12.43
CA LYS A 90 -3.59 7.86 -12.10
C LYS A 90 -2.54 8.52 -12.99
N ASP A 91 -1.36 7.94 -13.11
CA ASP A 91 -0.26 8.55 -13.86
C ASP A 91 -0.57 8.65 -15.37
N TYR A 92 -1.28 7.67 -15.93
CA TYR A 92 -1.73 7.71 -17.33
C TYR A 92 -2.73 8.84 -17.57
N PHE A 93 -3.67 9.00 -16.65
CA PHE A 93 -4.65 10.07 -16.72
C PHE A 93 -4.02 11.44 -16.51
N GLU A 94 -3.04 11.57 -15.61
CA GLU A 94 -2.27 12.81 -15.42
C GLU A 94 -1.45 13.18 -16.66
N LEU A 95 -0.87 12.20 -17.36
CA LEU A 95 -0.17 12.44 -18.63
C LEU A 95 -1.11 12.92 -19.73
N ILE A 96 -2.26 12.25 -19.90
CA ILE A 96 -3.28 12.62 -20.89
C ILE A 96 -3.84 14.01 -20.59
N GLU A 97 -4.14 14.28 -19.32
CA GLU A 97 -4.63 15.58 -18.86
C GLU A 97 -3.57 16.67 -19.07
N GLY A 98 -2.29 16.38 -18.83
CA GLY A 98 -1.15 17.26 -19.11
C GLY A 98 -1.14 17.83 -20.54
N SER A 99 -1.43 16.98 -21.53
CA SER A 99 -1.57 17.39 -22.94
C SER A 99 -2.86 18.17 -23.23
N ALA A 100 -3.91 17.96 -22.42
CA ALA A 100 -5.21 18.58 -22.56
C ALA A 100 -5.45 19.79 -21.63
N ARG A 101 -4.44 20.24 -20.86
CA ARG A 101 -4.58 21.35 -19.89
C ARG A 101 -4.92 22.68 -20.54
N ASP A 102 -4.35 22.95 -21.71
CA ASP A 102 -4.52 24.23 -22.41
C ASP A 102 -5.84 24.29 -23.20
N LYS A 103 -6.58 23.18 -23.28
CA LYS A 103 -7.87 23.13 -23.96
C LYS A 103 -8.96 23.76 -23.10
N LYS A 104 -9.70 24.70 -23.69
CA LYS A 104 -10.92 25.28 -23.09
C LYS A 104 -11.95 24.19 -22.83
N GLU A 105 -12.72 24.33 -21.76
CA GLU A 105 -13.67 23.34 -21.27
C GLU A 105 -14.75 22.94 -22.29
N GLU A 106 -15.09 23.86 -23.19
CA GLU A 106 -16.01 23.69 -24.32
C GLU A 106 -15.46 22.79 -25.45
N LEU A 107 -14.13 22.65 -25.54
CA LEU A 107 -13.45 21.85 -26.57
C LEU A 107 -13.01 20.47 -26.06
N LEU A 108 -13.30 20.13 -24.80
CA LEU A 108 -12.95 18.84 -24.23
C LEU A 108 -13.90 17.76 -24.74
N SER A 109 -13.33 16.63 -25.13
CA SER A 109 -14.13 15.44 -25.38
C SER A 109 -14.82 14.96 -24.08
N GLU A 110 -15.88 14.19 -24.22
CA GLU A 110 -16.56 13.56 -23.09
C GLU A 110 -15.59 12.74 -22.22
N SER A 111 -14.65 12.03 -22.87
CA SER A 111 -13.62 11.26 -22.19
C SER A 111 -12.62 12.12 -21.43
N GLU A 112 -12.16 13.24 -22.00
CA GLU A 112 -11.25 14.18 -21.33
C GLU A 112 -11.92 14.82 -20.11
N ARG A 113 -13.21 15.16 -20.21
CA ARG A 113 -14.00 15.67 -19.09
C ARG A 113 -14.14 14.62 -17.98
N GLY A 114 -14.42 13.36 -18.34
CA GLY A 114 -14.48 12.24 -17.42
C GLY A 114 -13.16 11.99 -16.69
N ILE A 115 -12.04 12.07 -17.41
CA ILE A 115 -10.69 11.93 -16.84
C ILE A 115 -10.40 13.06 -15.86
N ARG A 116 -10.71 14.32 -16.20
CA ARG A 116 -10.56 15.46 -15.27
C ARG A 116 -11.38 15.25 -14.00
N ALA A 117 -12.66 14.93 -14.13
CA ALA A 117 -13.53 14.70 -12.98
C ALA A 117 -13.05 13.54 -12.10
N TRP A 118 -12.54 12.46 -12.71
CA TRP A 118 -11.97 11.34 -11.98
C TRP A 118 -10.68 11.75 -11.25
N LEU A 119 -9.79 12.52 -11.90
CA LEU A 119 -8.57 13.02 -11.28
C LEU A 119 -8.90 13.93 -10.09
N GLU A 120 -9.80 14.90 -10.24
CA GLU A 120 -10.23 15.76 -9.11
C GLU A 120 -10.76 14.95 -7.93
N LYS A 121 -11.62 13.97 -8.19
CA LYS A 121 -12.18 13.08 -7.15
C LYS A 121 -11.11 12.22 -6.47
N ASN A 122 -10.00 11.92 -7.15
CA ASN A 122 -8.97 11.00 -6.69
C ASN A 122 -7.63 11.67 -6.34
N LYS A 123 -7.52 13.01 -6.47
CA LYS A 123 -6.41 13.79 -5.92
C LYS A 123 -6.32 13.49 -4.43
N LYS A 124 -5.18 12.94 -4.02
CA LYS A 124 -4.87 12.66 -2.62
C LYS A 124 -4.43 13.94 -1.94
#